data_AF-A0AAJ5VGI8-F1
#
_entry.id   AF-A0AAJ5VGI8-F1
#
_cell.length_a   1.000
_cell.length_b   1.000
_cell.length_c   1.000
_cell.angle_alpha   90.00
_cell.angle_beta   90.00
_cell.angle_gamma   90.00
#
_symmetry.space_group_name_H-M   'P 1'
#
loop_
_entity.id
_entity.type
_entity.pdbx_description
1 polymer ?
#
loop_
_entity_poly.entity_id
_entity_poly.type
_entity_poly.pdbx_seq_one_letter_code
_entity_poly.pdbx_strand_id
1 'polypeptide(L)'
;MVEEANAEPAGAPHGAERDGHGDGAREGAGHAEDEAGHEAREHGGDREGEALDGPLPEGVRHRVVRYVATGFGGLTVGELPAQLRQYARFTPSRRLKYAGNAMAAAVENDAAFRARVAERLCAAQPELCAALNEGTPPPAADPVDVAAVAYLLRPPGWLKLVAAAGEEVERAGAERMDEAAREELDRLRAERDEARERGRADSERLRGEVEGLRRESDAVRRKLRAAQSDIKRGEAALRKEQERAEAQRAEFQAQLSAAESETRRVRARLGEVEAALEASRKATREGRSVEDMRLRLLLDTVLDAAQGLRRELALPPVSVRPAETVDAREPAKFSPKDIAARALAEDDPAILDQLLALPQAHLVVDGYNVTKTGYPMMPLEKQRLRLLGGLSQLAAQSGAEVTCVFDGAELAAPVLLAPPRGVRVLFSKAGVTADELIRQLVRAEPPGRPVVVVSTDKEVADGIAKAGARPVPSVMLLKRLSRG
;
A
#
# COMPACT_ATOMS: atom_id res chain seq x y z
N MET A 1 36.32 27.83 -9.16
CA MET A 1 35.13 28.32 -8.42
C MET A 1 34.40 27.14 -7.82
N VAL A 2 34.74 26.76 -6.59
CA VAL A 2 33.82 26.69 -5.42
C VAL A 2 34.68 27.14 -4.22
N GLU A 3 34.03 27.63 -3.19
CA GLU A 3 34.60 28.28 -2.01
C GLU A 3 34.76 27.24 -0.88
N GLU A 4 35.96 27.12 -0.30
CA GLU A 4 36.25 26.13 0.76
C GLU A 4 36.50 26.84 2.09
N ALA A 5 35.82 26.39 3.14
CA ALA A 5 35.53 27.21 4.31
C ALA A 5 36.64 27.22 5.38
N ASN A 6 36.78 28.35 6.06
CA ASN A 6 37.71 28.55 7.17
C ASN A 6 37.34 27.67 8.39
N ALA A 7 38.34 27.12 9.09
CA ALA A 7 38.15 26.22 10.22
C ALA A 7 39.01 26.63 11.42
N GLU A 8 38.39 27.17 12.46
CA GLU A 8 39.05 27.52 13.72
C GLU A 8 39.08 26.31 14.69
N PRO A 9 40.25 25.94 15.26
CA PRO A 9 40.33 24.98 16.35
C PRO A 9 40.13 25.66 17.72
N ALA A 10 39.33 25.05 18.59
CA ALA A 10 39.07 25.56 19.94
C ALA A 10 40.31 25.49 20.86
N GLY A 11 40.46 26.49 21.73
CA GLY A 11 41.57 26.57 22.69
C GLY A 11 41.44 25.60 23.87
N ALA A 12 42.59 25.11 24.36
CA ALA A 12 42.70 24.34 25.59
C ALA A 12 42.91 25.26 26.82
N PRO A 13 42.52 24.86 28.04
CA PRO A 13 42.54 25.73 29.21
C PRO A 13 43.93 25.82 29.87
N HIS A 14 44.30 27.03 30.30
CA HIS A 14 45.38 27.24 31.29
C HIS A 14 44.77 27.40 32.69
N GLY A 15 45.37 26.74 33.69
CA GLY A 15 45.02 26.92 35.09
C GLY A 15 46.23 27.39 35.92
N ALA A 16 46.04 28.46 36.67
CA ALA A 16 46.84 28.95 37.81
C ALA A 16 46.07 30.15 38.40
N GLU A 17 45.41 29.98 39.55
CA GLU A 17 45.88 30.51 40.84
C GLU A 17 45.86 32.05 40.97
N ARG A 18 44.82 32.62 41.61
CA ARG A 18 44.86 33.09 43.03
C ARG A 18 43.61 33.85 43.49
N ASP A 19 43.60 34.13 44.80
CA ASP A 19 42.81 35.11 45.54
C ASP A 19 41.27 34.93 45.66
N GLY A 20 40.89 34.22 46.71
CA GLY A 20 40.44 34.94 47.91
C GLY A 20 38.94 35.17 48.11
N HIS A 21 38.26 34.18 48.70
CA HIS A 21 37.24 34.29 49.77
C HIS A 21 37.04 32.87 50.37
N GLY A 22 36.62 32.69 51.63
CA GLY A 22 36.26 33.69 52.62
C GLY A 22 34.98 33.35 53.40
N ASP A 23 34.86 32.14 53.94
CA ASP A 23 33.81 31.74 54.88
C ASP A 23 34.36 30.73 55.91
N GLY A 24 33.78 30.70 57.10
CA GLY A 24 34.29 29.95 58.25
C GLY A 24 33.81 30.48 59.61
N ALA A 25 32.50 30.70 59.76
CA ALA A 25 31.93 31.19 61.02
C ALA A 25 32.17 30.25 62.22
N ARG A 26 32.47 30.82 63.40
CA ARG A 26 32.26 30.17 64.71
C ARG A 26 32.24 31.19 65.86
N GLU A 27 31.52 30.84 66.91
CA GLU A 27 31.27 31.69 68.08
C GLU A 27 32.49 31.76 69.03
N GLY A 28 32.64 32.88 69.73
CA GLY A 28 33.62 33.07 70.80
C GLY A 28 33.39 34.39 71.52
N ALA A 29 33.15 34.34 72.83
CA ALA A 29 32.87 35.54 73.64
C ALA A 29 34.15 36.31 73.99
N GLY A 30 34.05 37.64 74.06
CA GLY A 30 35.14 38.51 74.49
C GLY A 30 34.69 39.96 74.66
N HIS A 31 34.68 40.42 75.92
CA HIS A 31 34.52 41.79 76.43
C HIS A 31 34.40 42.94 75.41
N ALA A 32 33.24 43.60 75.44
CA ALA A 32 33.14 45.01 75.06
C ALA A 32 33.47 45.87 76.29
N GLU A 33 34.67 46.46 76.32
CA GLU A 33 34.99 47.60 77.17
C GLU A 33 34.69 48.87 76.39
N ASP A 34 33.72 49.67 76.83
CA ASP A 34 33.60 51.10 76.48
C ASP A 34 32.69 51.80 77.50
N GLU A 35 33.26 52.14 78.66
CA GLU A 35 32.57 52.94 79.68
C GLU A 35 32.44 54.40 79.23
N ALA A 36 31.46 54.68 78.37
CA ALA A 36 31.05 56.04 78.00
C ALA A 36 30.42 56.74 79.22
N GLY A 37 31.26 57.24 80.12
CA GLY A 37 30.90 57.77 81.43
C GLY A 37 29.86 58.90 81.37
N HIS A 38 28.62 58.59 81.72
CA HIS A 38 27.55 59.57 81.82
C HIS A 38 27.64 60.30 83.17
N GLU A 39 28.53 61.28 83.27
CA GLU A 39 28.61 62.16 84.45
C GLU A 39 27.29 62.90 84.68
N ALA A 40 26.53 62.45 85.67
CA ALA A 40 25.33 63.13 86.16
C ALA A 40 25.72 64.45 86.87
N ARG A 41 26.00 65.50 86.08
CA ARG A 41 26.31 66.83 86.58
C ARG A 41 25.06 67.51 87.10
N GLU A 42 24.77 67.29 88.38
CA GLU A 42 23.88 68.15 89.16
C GLU A 42 24.44 69.58 89.14
N HIS A 43 23.67 70.53 88.62
CA HIS A 43 23.99 71.96 88.66
C HIS A 43 22.81 72.73 89.23
N GLY A 44 22.88 72.99 90.54
CA GLY A 44 22.23 74.16 91.14
C GLY A 44 23.17 75.35 90.96
N GLY A 45 22.76 76.35 90.19
CA GLY A 45 23.57 77.54 89.90
C GLY A 45 22.76 78.59 89.14
N ASP A 46 22.56 79.75 89.76
CA ASP A 46 21.63 80.80 89.36
C ASP A 46 21.76 81.34 87.92
N ARG A 47 20.60 81.40 87.24
CA ARG A 47 20.08 82.59 86.53
C ARG A 47 20.99 83.35 85.54
N GLU A 48 21.83 82.67 84.77
CA GLU A 48 22.27 83.19 83.47
C GLU A 48 21.68 82.34 82.32
N GLY A 49 21.47 82.97 81.16
CA GLY A 49 20.36 82.60 80.26
C GLY A 49 20.47 81.22 79.59
N GLU A 50 19.46 80.36 79.80
CA GLU A 50 19.24 79.14 79.02
C GLU A 50 19.16 79.46 77.51
N ALA A 51 20.18 79.05 76.75
CA ALA A 51 20.29 79.20 75.30
C ALA A 51 20.29 77.81 74.61
N LEU A 52 19.97 77.78 73.31
CA LEU A 52 20.08 76.57 72.50
C LEU A 52 21.47 76.48 71.86
N ASP A 53 22.13 75.34 72.02
CA ASP A 53 23.41 75.02 71.36
C ASP A 53 23.26 74.63 69.88
N GLY A 54 22.03 74.62 69.34
CA GLY A 54 21.74 74.21 67.97
C GLY A 54 20.38 74.66 67.44
N PRO A 55 20.09 74.43 66.14
CA PRO A 55 18.81 74.78 65.53
C PRO A 55 17.66 73.94 66.11
N LEU A 56 16.45 74.50 66.15
CA LEU A 56 15.26 73.77 66.59
C LEU A 56 14.99 72.54 65.68
N PRO A 57 14.61 71.38 66.25
CA PRO A 57 14.08 70.25 65.48
C PRO A 57 12.95 70.67 64.54
N GLU A 58 12.91 70.12 63.33
CA GLU A 58 12.06 70.67 62.26
C GLU A 58 10.56 70.57 62.58
N GLY A 59 10.12 69.52 63.26
CA GLY A 59 8.74 69.40 63.77
C GLY A 59 8.37 70.51 64.76
N VAL A 60 9.23 70.73 65.77
CA VAL A 60 9.05 71.77 66.78
C VAL A 60 9.06 73.16 66.14
N ARG A 61 10.01 73.43 65.24
CA ARG A 61 10.10 74.68 64.45
C ARG A 61 8.81 74.95 63.69
N HIS A 62 8.29 73.97 62.94
CA HIS A 62 7.03 74.12 62.21
C HIS A 62 5.85 74.41 63.15
N ARG A 63 5.80 73.79 64.33
CA ARG A 63 4.73 74.03 65.30
C ARG A 63 4.83 75.39 65.99
N VAL A 64 6.04 75.83 66.36
CA VAL A 64 6.30 77.20 66.85
C VAL A 64 5.80 78.23 65.83
N VAL A 65 6.18 78.09 64.56
CA VAL A 65 5.74 79.02 63.50
C VAL A 65 4.20 79.00 63.31
N ARG A 66 3.53 77.85 63.48
CA ARG A 66 2.07 77.75 63.45
C ARG A 66 1.40 78.49 64.63
N TYR A 67 1.91 78.33 65.85
CA TYR A 67 1.42 79.09 67.01
C TYR A 67 1.65 80.60 66.83
N VAL A 68 2.82 80.99 66.34
CA VAL A 68 3.18 82.39 66.08
C VAL A 68 2.29 83.00 65.00
N ALA A 69 2.05 82.30 63.89
CA ALA A 69 1.12 82.75 62.84
C ALA A 69 -0.32 82.94 63.35
N THR A 70 -0.71 82.20 64.39
CA THR A 70 -2.00 82.31 65.08
C THR A 70 -2.02 83.52 66.03
N GLY A 71 -1.02 83.66 66.92
CA GLY A 71 -0.91 84.79 67.86
C GLY A 71 -0.73 86.16 67.18
N PHE A 72 -0.07 86.17 66.01
CA PHE A 72 -0.01 87.30 65.08
C PHE A 72 -1.41 87.83 64.72
N GLY A 73 -2.40 86.94 64.63
CA GLY A 73 -3.77 87.20 64.14
C GLY A 73 -4.37 88.54 64.56
N GLY A 74 -4.28 88.87 65.85
CA GLY A 74 -4.80 90.12 66.42
C GLY A 74 -3.74 91.10 66.94
N LEU A 75 -2.46 91.00 66.54
CA LEU A 75 -1.44 92.00 66.93
C LEU A 75 -1.59 93.25 66.06
N THR A 76 -1.46 94.43 66.67
CA THR A 76 -1.42 95.70 65.94
C THR A 76 -0.10 95.87 65.20
N VAL A 77 -0.07 96.73 64.17
CA VAL A 77 1.13 96.94 63.33
C VAL A 77 2.31 97.53 64.12
N GLY A 78 2.03 98.23 65.23
CA GLY A 78 3.06 98.75 66.14
C GLY A 78 3.71 97.69 67.04
N GLU A 79 2.98 96.62 67.38
CA GLU A 79 3.47 95.52 68.23
C GLU A 79 4.29 94.47 67.46
N LEU A 80 4.29 94.56 66.12
CA LEU A 80 4.99 93.64 65.23
C LEU A 80 6.43 94.12 64.91
N PRO A 81 7.42 93.20 64.88
CA PRO A 81 8.76 93.44 64.33
C PRO A 81 8.71 93.97 62.89
N ALA A 82 9.66 94.84 62.53
CA ALA A 82 9.63 95.57 61.25
C ALA A 82 9.55 94.65 60.02
N GLN A 83 10.30 93.55 60.05
CA GLN A 83 10.37 92.50 59.02
C GLN A 83 9.02 91.81 58.79
N LEU A 84 8.17 91.75 59.83
CA LEU A 84 6.89 91.06 59.82
C LEU A 84 5.70 91.94 59.38
N ARG A 85 5.79 93.27 59.53
CA ARG A 85 4.68 94.22 59.27
C ARG A 85 4.06 94.08 57.87
N GLN A 86 4.88 93.80 56.85
CA GLN A 86 4.42 93.57 55.48
C GLN A 86 3.43 92.40 55.34
N TYR A 87 3.61 91.34 56.14
CA TYR A 87 2.78 90.13 56.08
C TYR A 87 1.47 90.23 56.87
N ALA A 88 1.27 91.31 57.65
CA ALA A 88 0.08 91.49 58.47
C ALA A 88 -1.23 91.55 57.65
N ARG A 89 -1.15 91.98 56.39
CA ARG A 89 -2.29 92.04 55.45
C ARG A 89 -2.68 90.68 54.85
N PHE A 90 -1.90 89.61 55.07
CA PHE A 90 -2.16 88.30 54.48
C PHE A 90 -3.18 87.48 55.30
N THR A 91 -3.83 86.50 54.67
CA THR A 91 -4.63 85.48 55.39
C THR A 91 -3.73 84.54 56.19
N PRO A 92 -4.21 83.90 57.28
CA PRO A 92 -3.36 83.07 58.15
C PRO A 92 -2.56 81.99 57.40
N SER A 93 -3.19 81.27 56.46
CA SER A 93 -2.53 80.25 55.64
C SER A 93 -1.44 80.83 54.72
N ARG A 94 -1.61 82.07 54.23
CA ARG A 94 -0.59 82.78 53.44
C ARG A 94 0.52 83.35 54.34
N ARG A 95 0.23 83.78 55.57
CA ARG A 95 1.25 84.15 56.57
C ARG A 95 2.17 82.97 56.85
N LEU A 96 1.59 81.80 57.18
CA LEU A 96 2.36 80.58 57.43
C LEU A 96 3.25 80.19 56.24
N LYS A 97 2.71 80.20 55.01
CA LYS A 97 3.46 79.82 53.80
C LYS A 97 4.56 80.82 53.38
N TYR A 98 4.32 82.12 53.47
CA TYR A 98 5.22 83.14 52.90
C TYR A 98 6.07 83.91 53.93
N ALA A 99 5.74 83.83 55.22
CA ALA A 99 6.46 84.51 56.29
C ALA A 99 7.07 83.55 57.32
N GLY A 100 6.93 82.23 57.17
CA GLY A 100 7.32 81.25 58.20
C GLY A 100 8.76 81.37 58.69
N ASN A 101 9.74 81.54 57.79
CA ASN A 101 11.14 81.77 58.18
C ASN A 101 11.36 83.12 58.88
N ALA A 102 10.66 84.18 58.45
CA ALA A 102 10.71 85.48 59.11
C ALA A 102 10.04 85.46 60.49
N MET A 103 9.01 84.62 60.68
CA MET A 103 8.37 84.40 61.98
C MET A 103 9.29 83.64 62.94
N ALA A 104 9.96 82.58 62.48
CA ALA A 104 10.94 81.85 63.28
C ALA A 104 12.06 82.79 63.78
N ALA A 105 12.72 83.49 62.86
CA ALA A 105 13.80 84.43 63.19
C ALA A 105 13.33 85.58 64.11
N ALA A 106 12.10 86.08 63.95
CA ALA A 106 11.56 87.13 64.81
C ALA A 106 11.30 86.65 66.25
N VAL A 107 10.86 85.40 66.45
CA VAL A 107 10.59 84.84 67.79
C VAL A 107 11.88 84.53 68.55
N GLU A 108 12.91 84.13 67.81
CA GLU A 108 14.26 83.92 68.33
C GLU A 108 14.88 85.25 68.80
N ASN A 109 14.91 86.26 67.92
CA ASN A 109 15.65 87.50 68.14
C ASN A 109 14.88 88.59 68.92
N ASP A 110 13.54 88.64 68.88
CA ASP A 110 12.72 89.62 69.61
C ASP A 110 11.98 88.98 70.79
N ALA A 111 12.54 89.16 71.99
CA ALA A 111 11.96 88.66 73.24
C ALA A 111 10.61 89.30 73.59
N ALA A 112 10.37 90.57 73.21
CA ALA A 112 9.11 91.25 73.48
C ALA A 112 8.00 90.77 72.53
N PHE A 113 8.32 90.51 71.27
CA PHE A 113 7.42 89.84 70.32
C PHE A 113 7.10 88.40 70.77
N ARG A 114 8.11 87.63 71.19
CA ARG A 114 7.92 86.28 71.75
C ARG A 114 6.99 86.30 72.97
N ALA A 115 7.20 87.21 73.91
CA ALA A 115 6.35 87.35 75.10
C ALA A 115 4.88 87.64 74.74
N ARG A 116 4.61 88.58 73.82
CA ARG A 116 3.23 88.87 73.33
C ARG A 116 2.56 87.70 72.63
N VAL A 117 3.34 86.85 71.95
CA VAL A 117 2.83 85.61 71.34
C VAL A 117 2.52 84.56 72.42
N ALA A 118 3.40 84.43 73.42
CA ALA A 118 3.24 83.47 74.51
C ALA A 118 2.07 83.80 75.44
N GLU A 119 1.90 85.08 75.81
CA GLU A 119 0.74 85.60 76.55
C GLU A 119 -0.59 85.16 75.91
N ARG A 120 -0.68 85.29 74.58
CA ARG A 120 -1.87 84.92 73.80
C ARG A 120 -2.03 83.42 73.61
N LEU A 121 -0.93 82.67 73.58
CA LEU A 121 -0.97 81.21 73.62
C LEU A 121 -1.57 80.74 74.94
N CYS A 122 -1.23 81.37 76.07
CA CYS A 122 -1.83 81.08 77.37
C CYS A 122 -3.27 81.56 77.51
N ALA A 123 -3.65 82.69 76.89
CA ALA A 123 -5.05 83.08 76.80
C ALA A 123 -5.92 82.08 76.00
N ALA A 124 -5.31 81.32 75.09
CA ALA A 124 -5.96 80.26 74.32
C ALA A 124 -5.84 78.85 74.93
N GLN A 125 -4.80 78.59 75.73
CA GLN A 125 -4.47 77.29 76.33
C GLN A 125 -3.92 77.47 77.77
N PRO A 126 -4.75 77.93 78.72
CA PRO A 126 -4.28 78.31 80.07
C PRO A 126 -3.73 77.11 80.86
N GLU A 127 -4.37 75.95 80.75
CA GLU A 127 -4.00 74.72 81.47
C GLU A 127 -2.58 74.24 81.08
N LEU A 128 -2.27 74.23 79.78
CA LEU A 128 -0.95 73.82 79.27
C LEU A 128 0.15 74.81 79.67
N CYS A 129 -0.15 76.11 79.67
CA CYS A 129 0.79 77.13 80.15
C CYS A 129 1.06 77.03 81.65
N ALA A 130 0.02 76.81 82.48
CA ALA A 130 0.18 76.63 83.92
C ALA A 130 1.06 75.41 84.22
N ALA A 131 0.70 74.25 83.67
CA ALA A 131 1.42 72.99 83.85
C ALA A 131 2.91 73.10 83.43
N LEU A 132 3.20 73.79 82.32
CA LEU A 132 4.58 74.05 81.87
C LEU A 132 5.36 75.00 82.78
N ASN A 133 4.73 76.05 83.32
CA ASN A 133 5.38 76.96 84.27
C ASN A 133 5.61 76.30 85.64
N GLU A 134 4.77 75.33 86.01
CA GLU A 134 4.92 74.45 87.18
C GLU A 134 5.90 73.29 86.93
N GLY A 135 6.55 73.24 85.76
CA GLY A 135 7.55 72.23 85.41
C GLY A 135 7.00 70.81 85.18
N THR A 136 5.67 70.65 85.12
CA THR A 136 4.98 69.36 85.03
C THR A 136 4.23 69.26 83.69
N PRO A 137 4.88 68.89 82.58
CA PRO A 137 4.21 68.78 81.28
C PRO A 137 3.10 67.71 81.30
N PRO A 138 1.89 67.99 80.76
CA PRO A 138 0.81 67.00 80.76
C PRO A 138 1.16 65.76 79.93
N PRO A 139 1.08 64.53 80.50
CA PRO A 139 1.55 63.30 79.82
C PRO A 139 0.64 62.83 78.66
N ALA A 140 -0.48 63.52 78.43
CA ALA A 140 -1.41 63.25 77.32
C ALA A 140 -1.29 64.28 76.17
N ALA A 141 -0.34 65.21 76.24
CA ALA A 141 -0.07 66.20 75.18
C ALA A 141 1.02 65.70 74.21
N ASP A 142 0.90 66.08 72.94
CA ASP A 142 1.91 65.82 71.91
C ASP A 142 3.27 66.46 72.32
N PRO A 143 4.38 65.68 72.44
CA PRO A 143 5.69 66.21 72.81
C PRO A 143 6.15 67.39 71.94
N VAL A 144 5.81 67.40 70.65
CA VAL A 144 6.14 68.48 69.71
C VAL A 144 5.37 69.75 70.02
N ASP A 145 4.11 69.62 70.48
CA ASP A 145 3.29 70.74 70.93
C ASP A 145 3.79 71.29 72.27
N VAL A 146 4.11 70.39 73.22
CA VAL A 146 4.70 70.73 74.53
C VAL A 146 6.02 71.49 74.34
N ALA A 147 6.92 70.97 73.51
CA ALA A 147 8.18 71.62 73.16
C ALA A 147 7.99 72.99 72.47
N ALA A 148 7.03 73.11 71.55
CA ALA A 148 6.76 74.37 70.86
C ALA A 148 6.15 75.44 71.78
N VAL A 149 5.33 75.05 72.75
CA VAL A 149 4.79 75.96 73.78
C VAL A 149 5.90 76.34 74.78
N ALA A 150 6.70 75.38 75.25
CA ALA A 150 7.84 75.63 76.12
C ALA A 150 8.90 76.55 75.46
N TYR A 151 9.17 76.39 74.16
CA TYR A 151 10.02 77.29 73.40
C TYR A 151 9.49 78.74 73.40
N LEU A 152 8.18 78.94 73.33
CA LEU A 152 7.59 80.29 73.37
C LEU A 152 7.60 80.91 74.77
N LEU A 153 7.37 80.10 75.81
CA LEU A 153 7.25 80.55 77.21
C LEU A 153 8.59 80.71 77.94
N ARG A 154 9.61 79.89 77.61
CA ARG A 154 10.88 79.78 78.35
C ARG A 154 10.72 79.45 79.87
N PRO A 155 9.88 78.47 80.30
CA PRO A 155 9.88 77.98 81.68
C PRO A 155 11.22 77.28 81.98
N PRO A 156 11.64 77.15 83.26
CA PRO A 156 12.91 76.53 83.61
C PRO A 156 13.06 75.12 83.02
N GLY A 157 14.19 74.85 82.37
CA GLY A 157 14.46 73.55 81.74
C GLY A 157 13.77 73.29 80.39
N TRP A 158 13.16 74.30 79.75
CA TRP A 158 12.50 74.17 78.44
C TRP A 158 13.39 73.54 77.36
N LEU A 159 14.72 73.73 77.46
CA LEU A 159 15.71 73.08 76.58
C LEU A 159 15.55 71.56 76.54
N LYS A 160 15.34 70.92 77.69
CA LYS A 160 15.20 69.45 77.80
C LYS A 160 13.92 68.96 77.11
N LEU A 161 12.84 69.73 77.18
CA LEU A 161 11.58 69.42 76.49
C LEU A 161 11.74 69.52 74.96
N VAL A 162 12.48 70.53 74.47
CA VAL A 162 12.76 70.69 73.04
C VAL A 162 13.69 69.60 72.51
N ALA A 163 14.71 69.19 73.28
CA ALA A 163 15.60 68.09 72.93
C ALA A 163 14.84 66.76 72.85
N ALA A 164 14.11 66.38 73.90
CA ALA A 164 13.35 65.13 73.96
C ALA A 164 12.31 65.01 72.85
N ALA A 165 11.60 66.09 72.52
CA ALA A 165 10.65 66.11 71.40
C ALA A 165 11.33 66.05 70.01
N GLY A 166 12.58 66.51 69.91
CA GLY A 166 13.40 66.30 68.72
C GLY A 166 13.79 64.84 68.54
N GLU A 167 14.36 64.23 69.59
CA GLU A 167 14.75 62.82 69.61
C GLU A 167 13.56 61.89 69.32
N GLU A 168 12.36 62.21 69.82
CA GLU A 168 11.13 61.46 69.54
C GLU A 168 10.74 61.51 68.06
N VAL A 169 10.81 62.68 67.43
CA VAL A 169 10.48 62.87 66.01
C VAL A 169 11.50 62.17 65.10
N GLU A 170 12.79 62.24 65.43
CA GLU A 170 13.84 61.55 64.67
C GLU A 170 13.75 60.03 64.84
N ARG A 171 13.46 59.52 66.05
CA ARG A 171 13.27 58.08 66.31
C ARG A 171 12.05 57.53 65.57
N ALA A 172 10.90 58.20 65.71
CA ALA A 172 9.70 57.86 64.94
C ALA A 172 9.88 58.12 63.43
N GLY A 173 10.89 58.89 63.01
CA GLY A 173 11.36 59.00 61.63
C GLY A 173 12.10 57.73 61.19
N ALA A 174 13.15 57.37 61.92
CA ALA A 174 13.97 56.19 61.67
C ALA A 174 13.14 54.89 61.66
N GLU A 175 12.27 54.68 62.65
CA GLU A 175 11.41 53.49 62.74
C GLU A 175 10.51 53.31 61.50
N ARG A 176 9.96 54.40 60.95
CA ARG A 176 9.16 54.36 59.71
C ARG A 176 10.00 54.09 58.46
N MET A 177 11.25 54.57 58.43
CA MET A 177 12.17 54.28 57.32
C MET A 177 12.68 52.83 57.37
N ASP A 178 12.96 52.32 58.57
CA ASP A 178 13.30 50.93 58.85
C ASP A 178 12.18 49.98 58.44
N GLU A 179 10.92 50.28 58.80
CA GLU A 179 9.79 49.44 58.46
C GLU A 179 9.52 49.45 56.94
N ALA A 180 9.56 50.61 56.29
CA ALA A 180 9.46 50.70 54.83
C ALA A 180 10.61 49.97 54.11
N ALA A 181 11.82 49.96 54.69
CA ALA A 181 12.95 49.19 54.18
C ALA A 181 12.76 47.68 54.38
N ARG A 182 12.12 47.24 55.48
CA ARG A 182 11.75 45.83 55.71
C ARG A 182 10.67 45.37 54.73
N GLU A 183 9.62 46.16 54.53
CA GLU A 183 8.54 45.89 53.56
C GLU A 183 9.11 45.69 52.14
N GLU A 184 9.96 46.61 51.66
CA GLU A 184 10.58 46.48 50.33
C GLU A 184 11.62 45.35 50.28
N LEU A 185 12.37 45.07 51.37
CA LEU A 185 13.26 43.91 51.44
C LEU A 185 12.49 42.58 51.35
N ASP A 186 11.36 42.43 52.05
CA ASP A 186 10.55 41.22 52.03
C ASP A 186 9.78 41.05 50.71
N ARG A 187 9.36 42.17 50.10
CA ARG A 187 8.87 42.18 48.72
C ARG A 187 9.94 41.71 47.74
N LEU A 188 11.14 42.29 47.76
CA LEU A 188 12.25 41.90 46.88
C LEU A 188 12.70 40.45 47.14
N ARG A 189 12.63 39.98 48.39
CA ARG A 189 12.84 38.56 48.74
C ARG A 189 11.79 37.67 48.07
N ALA A 190 10.52 38.03 48.10
CA ALA A 190 9.42 37.30 47.47
C ALA A 190 9.53 37.29 45.94
N GLU A 191 9.70 38.45 45.30
CA GLU A 191 9.88 38.55 43.83
C GLU A 191 11.09 37.71 43.36
N ARG A 192 12.18 37.66 44.14
CA ARG A 192 13.36 36.82 43.91
C ARG A 192 13.10 35.33 44.08
N ASP A 193 12.28 34.90 45.03
CA ASP A 193 11.95 33.48 45.19
C ASP A 193 10.90 33.02 44.16
N GLU A 194 9.92 33.85 43.79
CA GLU A 194 9.05 33.58 42.64
C GLU A 194 9.85 33.47 41.33
N ALA A 195 10.90 34.27 41.14
CA ALA A 195 11.79 34.16 39.99
C ALA A 195 12.60 32.85 40.02
N ARG A 196 13.04 32.40 41.20
CA ARG A 196 13.74 31.12 41.38
C ARG A 196 12.84 29.91 41.14
N GLU A 197 11.61 29.90 41.65
CA GLU A 197 10.69 28.79 41.41
C GLU A 197 10.22 28.73 39.95
N ARG A 198 10.00 29.87 39.29
CA ARG A 198 9.79 29.90 37.82
C ARG A 198 10.99 29.32 37.08
N GLY A 199 12.22 29.76 37.39
CA GLY A 199 13.44 29.24 36.78
C GLY A 199 13.66 27.73 37.03
N ARG A 200 13.25 27.20 38.19
CA ARG A 200 13.23 25.77 38.49
C ARG A 200 12.21 25.02 37.63
N ALA A 201 10.95 25.48 37.61
CA ALA A 201 9.88 24.86 36.84
C ALA A 201 10.16 24.86 35.32
N ASP A 202 10.69 25.96 34.77
CA ASP A 202 11.15 26.03 33.37
C ASP A 202 12.32 25.06 33.12
N SER A 203 13.29 24.97 34.05
CA SER A 203 14.41 24.02 33.94
C SER A 203 13.96 22.56 33.97
N GLU A 204 12.97 22.22 34.79
CA GLU A 204 12.40 20.87 34.88
C GLU A 204 11.57 20.53 33.64
N ARG A 205 10.76 21.48 33.14
CA ARG A 205 10.03 21.31 31.86
C ARG A 205 11.01 21.05 30.71
N LEU A 206 12.04 21.88 30.55
CA LEU A 206 13.04 21.74 29.49
C LEU A 206 13.84 20.43 29.61
N ARG A 207 14.14 19.96 30.82
CA ARG A 207 14.74 18.63 31.04
C ARG A 207 13.79 17.51 30.59
N GLY A 208 12.50 17.60 30.93
CA GLY A 208 11.47 16.65 30.51
C GLY A 208 11.31 16.60 28.97
N GLU A 209 11.28 17.77 28.32
CA GLU A 209 11.25 17.89 26.85
C GLU A 209 12.49 17.26 26.20
N VAL A 210 13.70 17.57 26.70
CA VAL A 210 14.96 16.98 26.21
C VAL A 210 15.01 15.47 26.42
N GLU A 211 14.50 14.95 27.53
CA GLU A 211 14.38 13.50 27.73
C GLU A 211 13.34 12.85 26.81
N GLY A 212 12.20 13.50 26.57
CA GLY A 212 11.20 13.06 25.59
C GLY A 212 11.81 12.93 24.19
N LEU A 213 12.42 14.00 23.69
CA LEU A 213 13.08 14.05 22.38
C LEU A 213 14.23 13.03 22.26
N ARG A 214 14.98 12.76 23.34
CA ARG A 214 15.99 11.69 23.37
C ARG A 214 15.35 10.30 23.24
N ARG A 215 14.30 10.02 24.01
CA ARG A 215 13.56 8.73 23.97
C ARG A 215 12.94 8.49 22.59
N GLU A 216 12.40 9.54 21.96
CA GLU A 216 11.87 9.52 20.60
C GLU A 216 12.97 9.30 19.55
N SER A 217 14.07 10.06 19.60
CA SER A 217 15.22 9.90 18.71
C SER A 217 15.77 8.47 18.76
N ASP A 218 15.91 7.89 19.94
CA ASP A 218 16.38 6.51 20.08
C ASP A 218 15.31 5.47 19.66
N ALA A 219 14.02 5.78 19.79
CA ALA A 219 12.95 4.95 19.21
C ALA A 219 12.98 4.98 17.68
N VAL A 220 13.20 6.14 17.05
CA VAL A 220 13.38 6.29 15.60
C VAL A 220 14.64 5.57 15.14
N ARG A 221 15.77 5.70 15.85
CA ARG A 221 17.01 4.96 15.57
C ARG A 221 16.83 3.45 15.66
N ARG A 222 16.08 2.95 16.65
CA ARG A 222 15.71 1.52 16.75
C ARG A 222 14.84 1.07 15.57
N LYS A 223 13.81 1.84 15.20
CA LYS A 223 12.95 1.57 14.03
C LYS A 223 13.75 1.55 12.73
N LEU A 224 14.66 2.50 12.53
CA LEU A 224 15.53 2.57 11.35
C LEU A 224 16.46 1.35 11.26
N ARG A 225 17.11 0.96 12.37
CA ARG A 225 17.97 -0.24 12.40
C ARG A 225 17.18 -1.53 12.15
N ALA A 226 15.95 -1.63 12.66
CA ALA A 226 15.05 -2.75 12.37
C ALA A 226 14.72 -2.81 10.87
N ALA A 227 14.21 -1.72 10.28
CA ALA A 227 13.88 -1.64 8.86
C ALA A 227 15.09 -1.93 7.94
N GLN A 228 16.28 -1.43 8.27
CA GLN A 228 17.52 -1.76 7.56
C GLN A 228 17.91 -3.25 7.68
N SER A 229 17.56 -3.89 8.80
CA SER A 229 17.76 -5.33 8.99
C SER A 229 16.73 -6.17 8.22
N ASP A 230 15.48 -5.69 8.12
CA ASP A 230 14.43 -6.31 7.32
C ASP A 230 14.70 -6.18 5.81
N ILE A 231 15.16 -5.01 5.34
CA ILE A 231 15.60 -4.82 3.95
C ILE A 231 16.71 -5.81 3.61
N LYS A 232 17.77 -5.91 4.43
CA LYS A 232 18.86 -6.87 4.21
C LYS A 232 18.42 -8.34 4.26
N ARG A 233 17.43 -8.68 5.09
CA ARG A 233 16.79 -10.01 5.07
C ARG A 233 16.03 -10.25 3.76
N GLY A 234 15.27 -9.26 3.29
CA GLY A 234 14.51 -9.30 2.04
C GLY A 234 15.42 -9.42 0.81
N GLU A 235 16.50 -8.65 0.75
CA GLU A 235 17.53 -8.71 -0.30
C GLU A 235 18.18 -10.11 -0.35
N ALA A 236 18.58 -10.65 0.80
CA ALA A 236 19.17 -11.99 0.89
C ALA A 236 18.18 -13.10 0.51
N ALA A 237 16.90 -12.97 0.87
CA ALA A 237 15.85 -13.89 0.46
C ALA A 237 15.57 -13.82 -1.05
N LEU A 238 15.42 -12.60 -1.60
CA LEU A 238 15.22 -12.37 -3.04
C LEU A 238 16.37 -12.96 -3.86
N ARG A 239 17.62 -12.70 -3.44
CA ARG A 239 18.81 -13.28 -4.08
C ARG A 239 18.77 -14.81 -4.07
N LYS A 240 18.39 -15.43 -2.95
CA LYS A 240 18.26 -16.89 -2.84
C LYS A 240 17.18 -17.46 -3.76
N GLU A 241 16.06 -16.77 -3.94
CA GLU A 241 15.02 -17.19 -4.89
C GLU A 241 15.43 -16.93 -6.36
N GLN A 242 16.24 -15.90 -6.63
CA GLN A 242 16.87 -15.70 -7.95
C GLN A 242 17.84 -16.85 -8.28
N GLU A 243 18.77 -17.18 -7.37
CA GLU A 243 19.71 -18.30 -7.51
C GLU A 243 18.97 -19.64 -7.70
N ARG A 244 17.83 -19.85 -7.02
CA ARG A 244 16.93 -21.00 -7.22
C ARG A 244 16.26 -21.02 -8.60
N ALA A 245 15.72 -19.88 -9.04
CA ALA A 245 15.06 -19.77 -10.34
C ALA A 245 16.06 -19.92 -11.50
N GLU A 246 17.29 -19.45 -11.34
CA GLU A 246 18.38 -19.64 -12.30
C GLU A 246 18.83 -21.11 -12.35
N ALA A 247 18.99 -21.78 -11.20
CA ALA A 247 19.27 -23.22 -11.16
C ALA A 247 18.18 -24.06 -11.85
N GLN A 248 16.90 -23.78 -11.58
CA GLN A 248 15.77 -24.43 -12.26
C GLN A 248 15.77 -24.17 -13.78
N ARG A 249 16.03 -22.93 -14.21
CA ARG A 249 16.14 -22.59 -15.64
C ARG A 249 17.29 -23.34 -16.32
N ALA A 250 18.45 -23.43 -15.68
CA ALA A 250 19.59 -24.20 -16.18
C ALA A 250 19.27 -25.70 -16.27
N GLU A 251 18.57 -26.26 -15.28
CA GLU A 251 18.12 -27.65 -15.30
C GLU A 251 17.13 -27.92 -16.43
N PHE A 252 16.10 -27.08 -16.60
CA PHE A 252 15.13 -27.20 -17.70
C PHE A 252 15.79 -27.02 -19.08
N GLN A 253 16.77 -26.13 -19.22
CA GLN A 253 17.55 -25.99 -20.45
C GLN A 253 18.41 -27.24 -20.72
N ALA A 254 19.03 -27.84 -19.69
CA ALA A 254 19.78 -29.08 -19.83
C ALA A 254 18.87 -30.24 -20.25
N GLN A 255 17.72 -30.42 -19.57
CA GLN A 255 16.70 -31.42 -19.91
C GLN A 255 16.17 -31.26 -21.35
N LEU A 256 15.87 -30.02 -21.77
CA LEU A 256 15.44 -29.72 -23.15
C LEU A 256 16.54 -30.09 -24.16
N SER A 257 17.80 -29.69 -23.91
CA SER A 257 18.93 -29.99 -24.80
C SER A 257 19.19 -31.51 -24.92
N ALA A 258 18.99 -32.26 -23.84
CA ALA A 258 19.06 -33.71 -23.82
C ALA A 258 17.94 -34.33 -24.67
N ALA A 259 16.68 -33.95 -24.43
CA ALA A 259 15.53 -34.42 -25.18
C ALA A 259 15.59 -34.08 -26.68
N GLU A 260 16.13 -32.91 -27.05
CA GLU A 260 16.43 -32.56 -28.44
C GLU A 260 17.54 -33.43 -29.04
N SER A 261 18.56 -33.80 -28.25
CA SER A 261 19.64 -34.69 -28.70
C SER A 261 19.13 -36.12 -28.93
N GLU A 262 18.24 -36.61 -28.05
CA GLU A 262 17.58 -37.90 -28.19
C GLU A 262 16.60 -37.91 -29.35
N THR A 263 15.79 -36.86 -29.51
CA THR A 263 14.91 -36.69 -30.67
C THR A 263 15.71 -36.70 -31.99
N ARG A 264 16.89 -36.06 -32.03
CA ARG A 264 17.80 -36.12 -33.18
C ARG A 264 18.36 -37.53 -33.41
N ARG A 265 18.80 -38.24 -32.37
CA ARG A 265 19.29 -39.63 -32.44
C ARG A 265 18.20 -40.60 -32.93
N VAL A 266 16.98 -40.49 -32.40
CA VAL A 266 15.83 -41.33 -32.79
C VAL A 266 15.43 -41.06 -34.24
N ARG A 267 15.40 -39.79 -34.68
CA ARG A 267 15.14 -39.45 -36.10
C ARG A 267 16.22 -39.97 -37.03
N ALA A 268 17.50 -39.87 -36.66
CA ALA A 268 18.60 -40.44 -37.43
C ALA A 268 18.47 -41.97 -37.54
N ARG A 269 18.21 -42.66 -36.42
CA ARG A 269 18.03 -44.11 -36.40
C ARG A 269 16.78 -44.58 -37.14
N LEU A 270 15.70 -43.79 -37.15
CA LEU A 270 14.53 -44.05 -37.98
C LEU A 270 14.90 -43.99 -39.47
N GLY A 271 15.60 -42.94 -39.90
CA GLY A 271 16.06 -42.81 -41.29
C GLY A 271 17.03 -43.93 -41.72
N GLU A 272 17.92 -44.39 -40.83
CA GLU A 272 18.75 -45.58 -41.08
C GLU A 272 17.92 -46.85 -41.29
N VAL A 273 16.88 -47.07 -40.48
CA VAL A 273 15.99 -48.24 -40.57
C VAL A 273 15.08 -48.16 -41.80
N GLU A 274 14.60 -46.97 -42.15
CA GLU A 274 13.82 -46.72 -43.37
C GLU A 274 14.67 -46.96 -44.62
N ALA A 275 15.90 -46.42 -44.68
CA ALA A 275 16.83 -46.67 -45.78
C ALA A 275 17.22 -48.16 -45.90
N ALA A 276 17.43 -48.85 -44.78
CA ALA A 276 17.68 -50.30 -44.77
C ALA A 276 16.46 -51.10 -45.25
N LEU A 277 15.25 -50.69 -44.89
CA LEU A 277 14.00 -51.30 -45.38
C LEU A 277 13.79 -51.06 -46.87
N GLU A 278 14.11 -49.86 -47.39
CA GLU A 278 14.07 -49.58 -48.82
C GLU A 278 15.12 -50.38 -49.60
N ALA A 279 16.36 -50.48 -49.09
CA ALA A 279 17.40 -51.32 -49.66
C ALA A 279 16.98 -52.81 -49.69
N SER A 280 16.40 -53.32 -48.60
CA SER A 280 15.86 -54.68 -48.52
C SER A 280 14.70 -54.91 -49.50
N ARG A 281 13.76 -53.95 -49.62
CA ARG A 281 12.68 -53.98 -50.61
C ARG A 281 13.22 -53.95 -52.05
N LYS A 282 14.26 -53.15 -52.32
CA LYS A 282 14.92 -53.08 -53.63
C LYS A 282 15.59 -54.41 -53.96
N ALA A 283 16.44 -54.94 -53.07
CA ALA A 283 17.07 -56.25 -53.26
C ALA A 283 16.04 -57.38 -53.44
N THR A 284 14.90 -57.33 -52.74
CA THR A 284 13.79 -58.29 -52.93
C THR A 284 13.13 -58.14 -54.31
N ARG A 285 12.97 -56.91 -54.83
CA ARG A 285 12.46 -56.66 -56.18
C ARG A 285 13.45 -57.09 -57.26
N GLU A 286 14.74 -56.90 -57.05
CA GLU A 286 15.81 -57.30 -57.98
C GLU A 286 15.99 -58.83 -57.99
N GLY A 287 15.94 -59.48 -56.82
CA GLY A 287 15.88 -60.94 -56.73
C GLY A 287 14.67 -61.52 -57.46
N ARG A 288 13.47 -60.97 -57.20
CA ARG A 288 12.25 -61.36 -57.91
C ARG A 288 12.33 -61.09 -59.40
N SER A 289 12.91 -59.98 -59.87
CA SER A 289 13.00 -59.74 -61.32
C SER A 289 13.94 -60.72 -62.02
N VAL A 290 14.96 -61.23 -61.33
CA VAL A 290 15.81 -62.35 -61.82
C VAL A 290 15.04 -63.68 -61.82
N GLU A 291 14.24 -63.95 -60.78
CA GLU A 291 13.35 -65.12 -60.74
C GLU A 291 12.25 -65.04 -61.82
N ASP A 292 11.64 -63.87 -62.04
CA ASP A 292 10.64 -63.59 -63.07
C ASP A 292 11.24 -63.69 -64.47
N MET A 293 12.47 -63.21 -64.71
CA MET A 293 13.17 -63.42 -65.99
C MET A 293 13.46 -64.90 -66.24
N ARG A 294 13.85 -65.66 -65.20
CA ARG A 294 14.06 -67.12 -65.31
C ARG A 294 12.75 -67.87 -65.54
N LEU A 295 11.68 -67.51 -64.82
CA LEU A 295 10.34 -68.04 -65.00
C LEU A 295 9.82 -67.72 -66.41
N ARG A 296 10.07 -66.52 -66.92
CA ARG A 296 9.72 -66.12 -68.27
C ARG A 296 10.47 -66.92 -69.32
N LEU A 297 11.79 -67.15 -69.18
CA LEU A 297 12.54 -68.02 -70.09
C LEU A 297 12.03 -69.48 -70.07
N LEU A 298 11.61 -69.99 -68.90
CA LEU A 298 10.99 -71.30 -68.77
C LEU A 298 9.57 -71.35 -69.35
N LEU A 299 8.79 -70.28 -69.21
CA LEU A 299 7.46 -70.15 -69.83
C LEU A 299 7.56 -69.99 -71.35
N ASP A 300 8.47 -69.17 -71.86
CA ASP A 300 8.68 -68.96 -73.30
C ASP A 300 9.15 -70.27 -73.96
N THR A 301 10.07 -71.02 -73.33
CA THR A 301 10.46 -72.35 -73.85
C THR A 301 9.34 -73.40 -73.77
N VAL A 302 8.47 -73.37 -72.75
CA VAL A 302 7.26 -74.22 -72.69
C VAL A 302 6.19 -73.77 -73.69
N LEU A 303 6.06 -72.47 -73.95
CA LEU A 303 5.14 -71.89 -74.94
C LEU A 303 5.61 -72.16 -76.36
N ASP A 304 6.91 -72.15 -76.64
CA ASP A 304 7.48 -72.54 -77.93
C ASP A 304 7.33 -74.04 -78.16
N ALA A 305 7.56 -74.88 -77.13
CA ALA A 305 7.26 -76.31 -77.19
C ALA A 305 5.75 -76.57 -77.44
N ALA A 306 4.87 -75.84 -76.76
CA ALA A 306 3.42 -75.94 -76.95
C ALA A 306 2.95 -75.37 -78.30
N GLN A 307 3.60 -74.34 -78.85
CA GLN A 307 3.34 -73.82 -80.19
C GLN A 307 3.87 -74.74 -81.29
N GLY A 308 5.02 -75.39 -81.09
CA GLY A 308 5.51 -76.47 -81.93
C GLY A 308 4.52 -77.64 -81.97
N LEU A 309 4.12 -78.13 -80.79
CA LEU A 309 3.11 -79.18 -80.66
C LEU A 309 1.75 -78.76 -81.26
N ARG A 310 1.36 -77.48 -81.14
CA ARG A 310 0.13 -76.93 -81.77
C ARG A 310 0.26 -76.78 -83.29
N ARG A 311 1.47 -76.62 -83.84
CA ARG A 311 1.73 -76.66 -85.29
C ARG A 311 1.66 -78.08 -85.84
N GLU A 312 2.21 -79.05 -85.11
CA GLU A 312 2.06 -80.49 -85.42
C GLU A 312 0.59 -80.95 -85.33
N LEU A 313 -0.20 -80.40 -84.39
CA LEU A 313 -1.60 -80.81 -84.14
C LEU A 313 -2.70 -79.90 -84.73
N ALA A 314 -2.34 -78.81 -85.41
CA ALA A 314 -3.22 -77.98 -86.25
C ALA A 314 -4.55 -77.43 -85.62
N LEU A 315 -4.55 -76.98 -84.36
CA LEU A 315 -5.79 -76.56 -83.66
C LEU A 315 -6.09 -75.02 -83.68
N PRO A 316 -7.26 -74.56 -84.16
CA PRO A 316 -7.69 -73.14 -84.10
C PRO A 316 -8.34 -72.74 -82.74
N PRO A 317 -8.38 -71.43 -82.39
CA PRO A 317 -8.97 -70.94 -81.12
C PRO A 317 -10.47 -70.60 -81.20
N VAL A 318 -11.15 -70.51 -80.04
CA VAL A 318 -12.61 -70.35 -79.87
C VAL A 318 -12.97 -68.96 -79.29
N SER A 319 -14.18 -68.44 -79.56
CA SER A 319 -14.49 -66.99 -79.48
C SER A 319 -15.80 -66.56 -78.79
N VAL A 320 -16.32 -67.30 -77.78
CA VAL A 320 -17.57 -66.94 -77.05
C VAL A 320 -17.39 -67.11 -75.53
N ARG A 321 -18.13 -66.35 -74.69
CA ARG A 321 -17.99 -66.39 -73.21
C ARG A 321 -19.29 -66.83 -72.50
N PRO A 322 -19.22 -67.56 -71.35
CA PRO A 322 -20.41 -68.23 -70.80
C PRO A 322 -21.51 -67.33 -70.23
N ALA A 323 -21.16 -66.19 -69.64
CA ALA A 323 -22.13 -65.29 -68.96
C ALA A 323 -23.11 -64.59 -69.93
N GLU A 324 -22.89 -64.73 -71.25
CA GLU A 324 -23.72 -64.16 -72.32
C GLU A 324 -24.94 -65.03 -72.66
N THR A 325 -25.25 -66.05 -71.82
CA THR A 325 -26.27 -67.08 -72.08
C THR A 325 -27.54 -67.00 -71.22
N VAL A 326 -27.67 -65.99 -70.35
CA VAL A 326 -28.86 -65.80 -69.49
C VAL A 326 -29.76 -64.69 -70.05
N ASP A 327 -31.04 -65.01 -70.29
CA ASP A 327 -31.99 -64.18 -71.04
C ASP A 327 -32.55 -62.97 -70.25
N ALA A 328 -31.71 -61.95 -70.15
CA ALA A 328 -32.01 -60.58 -69.73
C ALA A 328 -31.33 -59.57 -70.69
N ARG A 329 -31.86 -58.34 -70.79
CA ARG A 329 -31.68 -57.48 -71.99
C ARG A 329 -30.63 -56.37 -71.80
N GLU A 330 -29.39 -56.60 -72.25
CA GLU A 330 -28.23 -55.73 -71.94
C GLU A 330 -27.16 -55.61 -73.07
N PRO A 331 -26.32 -54.55 -73.10
CA PRO A 331 -25.09 -54.45 -73.94
C PRO A 331 -23.79 -54.95 -73.26
N ALA A 332 -22.72 -55.17 -74.05
CA ALA A 332 -21.56 -56.05 -73.74
C ALA A 332 -20.32 -55.44 -73.00
N LYS A 333 -19.34 -56.31 -72.64
CA LYS A 333 -18.23 -56.14 -71.65
C LYS A 333 -16.89 -56.82 -72.11
N PHE A 334 -15.75 -56.70 -71.38
CA PHE A 334 -14.61 -57.67 -71.38
C PHE A 334 -13.66 -57.63 -70.13
N SER A 335 -12.74 -58.62 -69.95
CA SER A 335 -12.24 -59.14 -68.62
C SER A 335 -10.74 -58.97 -68.21
N PRO A 336 -10.35 -59.29 -66.94
CA PRO A 336 -8.98 -59.21 -66.36
C PRO A 336 -8.51 -60.56 -65.70
N LYS A 337 -7.44 -60.53 -64.88
CA LYS A 337 -7.03 -61.47 -63.78
C LYS A 337 -5.84 -60.86 -62.99
N ASP A 338 -5.41 -61.24 -61.78
CA ASP A 338 -5.94 -61.95 -60.58
C ASP A 338 -4.92 -61.72 -59.42
N ILE A 339 -5.30 -61.25 -58.21
CA ILE A 339 -4.49 -61.32 -56.96
C ILE A 339 -5.40 -61.46 -55.72
N ALA A 340 -4.95 -62.17 -54.68
CA ALA A 340 -5.58 -62.34 -53.34
C ALA A 340 -4.49 -62.40 -52.23
N ALA A 341 -4.73 -62.26 -50.92
CA ALA A 341 -5.77 -61.56 -50.12
C ALA A 341 -5.36 -61.62 -48.62
N ARG A 342 -5.85 -60.70 -47.76
CA ARG A 342 -5.93 -60.88 -46.28
C ARG A 342 -6.91 -59.86 -45.65
N ALA A 343 -7.40 -60.14 -44.44
CA ALA A 343 -8.70 -59.63 -43.96
C ALA A 343 -8.64 -58.68 -42.74
N LEU A 344 -9.71 -57.88 -42.60
CA LEU A 344 -10.10 -57.09 -41.40
C LEU A 344 -11.60 -57.36 -41.07
N ALA A 345 -12.16 -56.71 -40.03
CA ALA A 345 -13.39 -57.10 -39.34
C ALA A 345 -14.73 -56.64 -39.97
N GLU A 346 -15.77 -57.49 -39.86
CA GLU A 346 -16.85 -57.68 -40.84
C GLU A 346 -17.82 -56.49 -41.13
N ASP A 347 -17.91 -55.47 -40.28
CA ASP A 347 -18.95 -54.40 -40.37
C ASP A 347 -18.44 -53.03 -40.89
N ASP A 348 -17.15 -52.90 -41.22
CA ASP A 348 -16.57 -51.64 -41.73
C ASP A 348 -16.88 -51.46 -43.23
N PRO A 349 -17.55 -50.36 -43.67
CA PRO A 349 -17.72 -50.06 -45.09
C PRO A 349 -16.40 -50.00 -45.90
N ALA A 350 -15.24 -49.83 -45.27
CA ALA A 350 -13.95 -49.97 -45.95
C ALA A 350 -13.71 -51.38 -46.53
N ILE A 351 -14.36 -52.43 -46.00
CA ILE A 351 -14.36 -53.77 -46.62
C ILE A 351 -15.16 -53.79 -47.92
N LEU A 352 -16.28 -53.06 -47.99
CA LEU A 352 -17.02 -52.92 -49.25
C LEU A 352 -16.17 -52.20 -50.30
N ASP A 353 -15.45 -51.13 -49.93
CA ASP A 353 -14.48 -50.50 -50.85
C ASP A 353 -13.37 -51.47 -51.30
N GLN A 354 -12.80 -52.28 -50.38
CA GLN A 354 -11.79 -53.29 -50.72
C GLN A 354 -12.33 -54.38 -51.65
N LEU A 355 -13.56 -54.84 -51.45
CA LEU A 355 -14.22 -55.83 -52.30
C LEU A 355 -14.57 -55.27 -53.68
N LEU A 356 -14.97 -53.99 -53.77
CA LEU A 356 -15.27 -53.31 -55.03
C LEU A 356 -14.01 -52.90 -55.81
N ALA A 357 -12.88 -52.72 -55.13
CA ALA A 357 -11.57 -52.50 -55.75
C ALA A 357 -10.96 -53.78 -56.37
N LEU A 358 -11.59 -54.95 -56.21
CA LEU A 358 -11.16 -56.17 -56.89
C LEU A 358 -11.43 -56.06 -58.40
N PRO A 359 -10.53 -56.55 -59.27
CA PRO A 359 -10.69 -56.42 -60.72
C PRO A 359 -11.94 -57.16 -61.20
N GLN A 360 -12.92 -56.39 -61.68
CA GLN A 360 -14.26 -56.86 -62.06
C GLN A 360 -15.06 -57.53 -60.95
N ALA A 361 -14.93 -56.98 -59.74
CA ALA A 361 -16.00 -56.99 -58.77
C ALA A 361 -17.36 -56.74 -59.43
N HIS A 362 -18.31 -57.63 -59.17
CA HIS A 362 -19.70 -57.52 -59.61
C HIS A 362 -20.57 -57.27 -58.38
N LEU A 363 -21.02 -56.03 -58.23
CA LEU A 363 -21.92 -55.64 -57.15
C LEU A 363 -23.37 -55.87 -57.58
N VAL A 364 -24.01 -56.92 -57.08
CA VAL A 364 -25.45 -57.13 -57.22
C VAL A 364 -26.15 -56.53 -56.00
N VAL A 365 -27.12 -55.65 -56.23
CA VAL A 365 -27.82 -54.91 -55.17
C VAL A 365 -29.30 -55.26 -55.20
N ASP A 366 -29.78 -55.81 -54.09
CA ASP A 366 -31.20 -55.97 -53.81
C ASP A 366 -31.81 -54.59 -53.51
N GLY A 367 -32.50 -54.05 -54.51
CA GLY A 367 -32.94 -52.67 -54.51
C GLY A 367 -33.91 -52.37 -53.37
N TYR A 368 -34.96 -53.17 -53.21
CA TYR A 368 -35.99 -52.89 -52.22
C TYR A 368 -35.55 -53.21 -50.78
N ASN A 369 -34.74 -54.24 -50.53
CA ASN A 369 -34.22 -54.46 -49.18
C ASN A 369 -33.24 -53.36 -48.76
N VAL A 370 -32.44 -52.80 -49.69
CA VAL A 370 -31.63 -51.60 -49.40
C VAL A 370 -32.51 -50.36 -49.16
N THR A 371 -33.53 -50.09 -49.98
CA THR A 371 -34.33 -48.86 -49.81
C THR A 371 -35.26 -48.91 -48.60
N LYS A 372 -35.90 -50.06 -48.32
CA LYS A 372 -36.74 -50.27 -47.13
C LYS A 372 -35.91 -50.18 -45.84
N THR A 373 -34.63 -50.57 -45.87
CA THR A 373 -33.68 -50.37 -44.75
C THR A 373 -33.25 -48.91 -44.60
N GLY A 374 -32.98 -48.20 -45.70
CA GLY A 374 -32.33 -46.88 -45.67
C GLY A 374 -33.26 -45.66 -45.54
N TYR A 375 -34.47 -45.72 -46.12
CA TYR A 375 -35.40 -44.59 -46.18
C TYR A 375 -36.85 -45.06 -46.40
N PRO A 376 -37.41 -45.87 -45.48
CA PRO A 376 -38.75 -46.48 -45.64
C PRO A 376 -39.89 -45.46 -45.78
N MET A 377 -39.74 -44.26 -45.21
CA MET A 377 -40.76 -43.21 -45.23
C MET A 377 -40.93 -42.49 -46.59
N MET A 378 -40.16 -42.85 -47.62
CA MET A 378 -40.24 -42.23 -48.96
C MET A 378 -41.11 -43.07 -49.93
N PRO A 379 -41.84 -42.46 -50.88
CA PRO A 379 -42.53 -43.20 -51.94
C PRO A 379 -41.59 -44.04 -52.80
N LEU A 380 -42.00 -45.24 -53.21
CA LEU A 380 -41.16 -46.26 -53.87
C LEU A 380 -40.43 -45.75 -55.15
N GLU A 381 -40.98 -44.78 -55.87
CA GLU A 381 -40.29 -44.13 -56.99
C GLU A 381 -39.10 -43.28 -56.52
N LYS A 382 -39.30 -42.43 -55.52
CA LYS A 382 -38.26 -41.60 -54.91
C LYS A 382 -37.21 -42.46 -54.19
N GLN A 383 -37.62 -43.59 -53.61
CA GLN A 383 -36.70 -44.60 -53.08
C GLN A 383 -35.73 -45.10 -54.18
N ARG A 384 -36.27 -45.58 -55.30
CA ARG A 384 -35.48 -46.15 -56.41
C ARG A 384 -34.53 -45.12 -57.04
N LEU A 385 -35.01 -43.90 -57.29
CA LEU A 385 -34.18 -42.80 -57.80
C LEU A 385 -33.02 -42.46 -56.84
N ARG A 386 -33.27 -42.43 -55.52
CA ARG A 386 -32.23 -42.16 -54.52
C ARG A 386 -31.17 -43.26 -54.46
N LEU A 387 -31.58 -44.53 -54.58
CA LEU A 387 -30.63 -45.65 -54.64
C LEU A 387 -29.76 -45.59 -55.89
N LEU A 388 -30.37 -45.45 -57.07
CA LEU A 388 -29.67 -45.48 -58.35
C LEU A 388 -28.69 -44.30 -58.52
N GLY A 389 -29.02 -43.12 -57.96
CA GLY A 389 -28.09 -41.99 -57.90
C GLY A 389 -26.81 -42.33 -57.12
N GLY A 390 -26.95 -42.84 -55.89
CA GLY A 390 -25.80 -43.25 -55.08
C GLY A 390 -25.00 -44.40 -55.70
N LEU A 391 -25.68 -45.39 -56.29
CA LEU A 391 -25.01 -46.49 -56.99
C LEU A 391 -24.24 -46.03 -58.23
N SER A 392 -24.68 -44.99 -58.92
CA SER A 392 -23.94 -44.40 -60.06
C SER A 392 -22.64 -43.74 -59.61
N GLN A 393 -22.69 -43.00 -58.50
CA GLN A 393 -21.50 -42.41 -57.89
C GLN A 393 -20.52 -43.49 -57.40
N LEU A 394 -21.03 -44.57 -56.79
CA LEU A 394 -20.22 -45.70 -56.35
C LEU A 394 -19.59 -46.46 -57.53
N ALA A 395 -20.34 -46.70 -58.62
CA ALA A 395 -19.83 -47.31 -59.85
C ALA A 395 -18.72 -46.45 -60.49
N ALA A 396 -18.93 -45.13 -60.56
CA ALA A 396 -17.94 -44.19 -61.08
C ALA A 396 -16.67 -44.08 -60.21
N GLN A 397 -16.79 -44.26 -58.89
CA GLN A 397 -15.65 -44.25 -57.97
C GLN A 397 -14.86 -45.56 -57.96
N SER A 398 -15.53 -46.71 -58.09
CA SER A 398 -14.90 -48.05 -57.95
C SER A 398 -14.52 -48.71 -59.27
N GLY A 399 -15.21 -48.40 -60.37
CA GLY A 399 -15.09 -49.13 -61.64
C GLY A 399 -15.68 -50.56 -61.59
N ALA A 400 -16.32 -50.95 -60.49
CA ALA A 400 -17.01 -52.23 -60.36
C ALA A 400 -18.24 -52.29 -61.27
N GLU A 401 -18.59 -53.49 -61.74
CA GLU A 401 -19.87 -53.67 -62.45
C GLU A 401 -21.00 -53.63 -61.41
N VAL A 402 -21.91 -52.65 -61.48
CA VAL A 402 -23.04 -52.55 -60.53
C VAL A 402 -24.33 -52.98 -61.21
N THR A 403 -25.05 -53.93 -60.62
CA THR A 403 -26.38 -54.41 -61.05
C THR A 403 -27.38 -54.23 -59.92
N CYS A 404 -28.33 -53.31 -60.06
CA CYS A 404 -29.44 -53.17 -59.13
C CYS A 404 -30.64 -53.99 -59.61
N VAL A 405 -31.15 -54.89 -58.77
CA VAL A 405 -32.33 -55.72 -59.03
C VAL A 405 -33.49 -55.20 -58.20
N PHE A 406 -34.64 -54.96 -58.83
CA PHE A 406 -35.89 -54.64 -58.14
C PHE A 406 -36.94 -55.71 -58.40
N ASP A 407 -37.84 -55.93 -57.44
CA ASP A 407 -38.95 -56.85 -57.63
C ASP A 407 -39.99 -56.27 -58.61
N GLY A 408 -40.37 -57.07 -59.61
CA GLY A 408 -41.37 -56.72 -60.62
C GLY A 408 -42.81 -56.78 -60.12
N ALA A 409 -43.10 -57.46 -59.00
CA ALA A 409 -44.45 -57.59 -58.46
C ALA A 409 -45.02 -56.27 -57.91
N GLU A 410 -44.16 -55.34 -57.47
CA GLU A 410 -44.57 -54.01 -56.98
C GLU A 410 -44.77 -52.98 -58.13
N LEU A 411 -44.77 -53.39 -59.41
CA LEU A 411 -44.90 -52.50 -60.57
C LEU A 411 -46.28 -52.57 -61.25
N ALA A 412 -47.09 -51.52 -61.08
CA ALA A 412 -48.38 -51.37 -61.75
C ALA A 412 -48.30 -50.89 -63.22
N ALA A 413 -47.13 -50.44 -63.69
CA ALA A 413 -46.91 -49.97 -65.07
C ALA A 413 -45.42 -50.07 -65.48
N PRO A 414 -45.09 -50.12 -66.79
CA PRO A 414 -43.71 -50.09 -67.26
C PRO A 414 -43.02 -48.77 -66.88
N VAL A 415 -41.98 -48.83 -66.03
CA VAL A 415 -41.28 -47.64 -65.54
C VAL A 415 -40.13 -47.25 -66.48
N LEU A 416 -40.27 -46.09 -67.12
CA LEU A 416 -39.26 -45.48 -67.99
C LEU A 416 -38.16 -44.78 -67.16
N LEU A 417 -37.35 -45.58 -66.47
CA LEU A 417 -36.10 -45.10 -65.86
C LEU A 417 -34.98 -45.12 -66.91
N ALA A 418 -34.36 -43.96 -67.17
CA ALA A 418 -33.05 -43.92 -67.80
C ALA A 418 -32.01 -44.38 -66.75
N PRO A 419 -31.32 -45.51 -66.92
CA PRO A 419 -30.36 -45.99 -65.94
C PRO A 419 -29.16 -45.03 -65.87
N PRO A 420 -28.73 -44.61 -64.66
CA PRO A 420 -27.52 -43.82 -64.49
C PRO A 420 -26.28 -44.53 -65.04
N ARG A 421 -25.29 -43.76 -65.52
CA ARG A 421 -24.04 -44.31 -66.07
C ARG A 421 -23.36 -45.21 -65.03
N GLY A 422 -22.90 -46.39 -65.48
CA GLY A 422 -22.25 -47.39 -64.63
C GLY A 422 -23.19 -48.34 -63.87
N VAL A 423 -24.52 -48.15 -63.89
CA VAL A 423 -25.47 -49.01 -63.18
C VAL A 423 -26.38 -49.75 -64.16
N ARG A 424 -26.28 -51.08 -64.16
CA ARG A 424 -27.20 -52.04 -64.79
C ARG A 424 -28.46 -52.12 -63.92
N VAL A 425 -29.65 -51.98 -64.48
CA VAL A 425 -30.92 -52.03 -63.72
C VAL A 425 -31.81 -53.13 -64.28
N LEU A 426 -32.14 -54.11 -63.43
CA LEU A 426 -32.97 -55.25 -63.76
C LEU A 426 -34.24 -55.26 -62.89
N PHE A 427 -35.33 -55.72 -63.49
CA PHE A 427 -36.60 -55.99 -62.81
C PHE A 427 -36.91 -57.48 -62.96
N SER A 428 -37.41 -58.13 -61.90
CA SER A 428 -37.81 -59.53 -61.99
C SER A 428 -39.03 -59.70 -62.92
N LYS A 429 -39.10 -60.85 -63.59
CA LYS A 429 -40.26 -61.22 -64.43
C LYS A 429 -41.44 -61.58 -63.51
N ALA A 430 -42.67 -61.28 -63.90
CA ALA A 430 -43.85 -61.59 -63.07
C ALA A 430 -43.89 -63.09 -62.69
N GLY A 431 -44.01 -63.38 -61.40
CA GLY A 431 -43.92 -64.74 -60.86
C GLY A 431 -42.52 -65.19 -60.42
N VAL A 432 -41.48 -64.34 -60.55
CA VAL A 432 -40.13 -64.58 -60.03
C VAL A 432 -39.77 -63.44 -59.05
N THR A 433 -39.30 -63.78 -57.85
CA THR A 433 -38.87 -62.76 -56.88
C THR A 433 -37.52 -62.16 -57.26
N ALA A 434 -37.20 -60.98 -56.73
CA ALA A 434 -35.86 -60.40 -56.86
C ALA A 434 -34.76 -61.38 -56.38
N ASP A 435 -35.02 -62.12 -55.30
CA ASP A 435 -34.08 -63.05 -54.66
C ASP A 435 -33.63 -64.19 -55.59
N GLU A 436 -34.57 -64.82 -56.30
CA GLU A 436 -34.24 -65.93 -57.20
C GLU A 436 -33.56 -65.42 -58.48
N LEU A 437 -33.90 -64.21 -58.95
CA LEU A 437 -33.13 -63.55 -60.01
C LEU A 437 -31.69 -63.23 -59.57
N ILE A 438 -31.49 -62.78 -58.33
CA ILE A 438 -30.15 -62.56 -57.75
C ILE A 438 -29.38 -63.89 -57.65
N ARG A 439 -30.03 -64.97 -57.19
CA ARG A 439 -29.42 -66.32 -57.14
C ARG A 439 -29.06 -66.83 -58.54
N GLN A 440 -29.88 -66.55 -59.56
CA GLN A 440 -29.59 -66.90 -60.96
C GLN A 440 -28.41 -66.10 -61.53
N LEU A 441 -28.35 -64.79 -61.28
CA LEU A 441 -27.21 -63.95 -61.66
C LEU A 441 -25.90 -64.45 -61.03
N VAL A 442 -25.90 -64.75 -59.73
CA VAL A 442 -24.73 -65.29 -59.03
C VAL A 442 -24.29 -66.64 -59.60
N ARG A 443 -25.22 -67.55 -59.92
CA ARG A 443 -24.92 -68.86 -60.52
C ARG A 443 -24.43 -68.78 -61.98
N ALA A 444 -24.74 -67.70 -62.68
CA ALA A 444 -24.34 -67.48 -64.08
C ALA A 444 -22.94 -66.88 -64.23
N GLU A 445 -22.43 -66.22 -63.19
CA GLU A 445 -21.08 -65.67 -63.18
C GLU A 445 -20.02 -66.78 -63.01
N PRO A 446 -18.89 -66.74 -63.74
CA PRO A 446 -17.91 -67.83 -63.70
C PRO A 446 -17.26 -68.01 -62.32
N PRO A 447 -17.00 -69.26 -61.88
CA PRO A 447 -16.31 -69.52 -60.62
C PRO A 447 -14.93 -68.86 -60.61
N GLY A 448 -14.69 -68.00 -59.62
CA GLY A 448 -13.49 -67.18 -59.48
C GLY A 448 -13.66 -65.70 -59.81
N ARG A 449 -14.80 -65.25 -60.35
CA ARG A 449 -15.13 -63.82 -60.39
C ARG A 449 -15.55 -63.33 -58.99
N PRO A 450 -15.05 -62.18 -58.49
CA PRO A 450 -15.56 -61.60 -57.24
C PRO A 450 -16.98 -61.07 -57.42
N VAL A 451 -17.99 -61.79 -56.94
CA VAL A 451 -19.38 -61.33 -56.89
C VAL A 451 -19.69 -60.89 -55.46
N VAL A 452 -20.16 -59.66 -55.30
CA VAL A 452 -20.56 -59.05 -54.02
C VAL A 452 -22.06 -58.81 -54.08
N VAL A 453 -22.81 -59.30 -53.11
CA VAL A 453 -24.27 -59.16 -53.11
C VAL A 453 -24.73 -58.42 -51.86
N VAL A 454 -25.49 -57.34 -52.06
CA VAL A 454 -26.02 -56.53 -50.97
C VAL A 454 -27.51 -56.80 -50.79
N SER A 455 -27.88 -57.37 -49.64
CA SER A 455 -29.26 -57.53 -49.17
C SER A 455 -29.28 -57.57 -47.62
N THR A 456 -30.47 -57.51 -47.01
CA THR A 456 -30.70 -57.79 -45.59
C THR A 456 -31.26 -59.19 -45.34
N ASP A 457 -31.68 -59.91 -46.38
CA ASP A 457 -32.28 -61.23 -46.23
C ASP A 457 -31.22 -62.33 -45.99
N LYS A 458 -31.46 -63.14 -44.95
CA LYS A 458 -30.54 -64.21 -44.53
C LYS A 458 -30.61 -65.45 -45.42
N GLU A 459 -31.78 -65.79 -45.96
CA GLU A 459 -31.92 -66.90 -46.91
C GLU A 459 -31.23 -66.56 -48.24
N VAL A 460 -31.22 -65.28 -48.63
CA VAL A 460 -30.44 -64.81 -49.77
C VAL A 460 -28.95 -64.92 -49.47
N ALA A 461 -28.49 -64.40 -48.33
CA ALA A 461 -27.09 -64.46 -47.92
C ALA A 461 -26.53 -65.90 -47.84
N ASP A 462 -27.27 -66.84 -47.25
CA ASP A 462 -26.88 -68.25 -47.20
C ASP A 462 -26.91 -68.95 -48.57
N GLY A 463 -27.87 -68.57 -49.42
CA GLY A 463 -28.03 -69.13 -50.76
C GLY A 463 -26.91 -68.73 -51.72
N ILE A 464 -26.46 -67.46 -51.66
CA ILE A 464 -25.42 -66.93 -52.54
C ILE A 464 -24.00 -67.23 -52.04
N ALA A 465 -23.79 -67.34 -50.72
CA ALA A 465 -22.51 -67.76 -50.15
C ALA A 465 -22.14 -69.19 -50.60
N LYS A 466 -23.13 -70.09 -50.65
CA LYS A 466 -22.98 -71.45 -51.21
C LYS A 466 -22.67 -71.47 -52.71
N ALA A 467 -22.98 -70.39 -53.43
CA ALA A 467 -22.66 -70.20 -54.84
C ALA A 467 -21.36 -69.39 -55.07
N GLY A 468 -20.61 -69.05 -54.02
CA GLY A 468 -19.31 -68.40 -54.10
C GLY A 468 -19.31 -66.86 -54.07
N ALA A 469 -20.48 -66.22 -53.97
CA ALA A 469 -20.56 -64.77 -53.81
C ALA A 469 -20.36 -64.33 -52.34
N ARG A 470 -19.94 -63.09 -52.14
CA ARG A 470 -19.78 -62.48 -50.81
C ARG A 470 -21.06 -61.73 -50.42
N PRO A 471 -21.86 -62.20 -49.45
CA PRO A 471 -22.95 -61.41 -48.90
C PRO A 471 -22.42 -60.20 -48.12
N VAL A 472 -23.09 -59.06 -48.24
CA VAL A 472 -22.77 -57.81 -47.53
C VAL A 472 -24.08 -57.19 -47.02
N PRO A 473 -24.22 -56.88 -45.71
CA PRO A 473 -25.41 -56.21 -45.18
C PRO A 473 -25.69 -54.86 -45.86
N SER A 474 -26.96 -54.58 -46.21
CA SER A 474 -27.37 -53.30 -46.80
C SER A 474 -26.99 -52.07 -45.98
N VAL A 475 -26.82 -52.22 -44.66
CA VAL A 475 -26.35 -51.15 -43.77
C VAL A 475 -24.92 -50.68 -44.13
N MET A 476 -24.03 -51.57 -44.59
CA MET A 476 -22.68 -51.21 -45.04
C MET A 476 -22.73 -50.38 -46.33
N LEU A 477 -23.55 -50.80 -47.30
CA LEU A 477 -23.77 -50.03 -48.53
C LEU A 477 -24.37 -48.66 -48.21
N LEU A 478 -25.38 -48.57 -47.36
CA LEU A 478 -26.00 -47.31 -46.96
C LEU A 478 -25.00 -46.36 -46.26
N LYS A 479 -24.19 -46.87 -45.32
CA LYS A 479 -23.08 -46.12 -44.68
C LYS A 479 -22.04 -45.64 -45.69
N ARG A 480 -21.80 -46.38 -46.79
CA ARG A 480 -20.87 -46.00 -47.86
C ARG A 480 -21.46 -44.99 -48.84
N LEU A 481 -22.75 -45.11 -49.16
CA LEU A 481 -23.50 -44.16 -49.99
C LEU A 481 -23.80 -42.83 -49.28
N SER A 482 -23.68 -42.76 -47.95
CA SER A 482 -23.79 -41.51 -47.17
C SER A 482 -22.43 -40.84 -46.90
N ARG A 483 -21.33 -41.32 -47.49
CA ARG A 483 -19.97 -40.76 -47.39
C ARG A 483 -19.48 -40.09 -48.68
N GLY A 484 -20.25 -40.18 -49.77
CA GLY A 484 -20.04 -39.49 -51.04
C GLY A 484 -21.10 -38.44 -51.28
#